data_AF-A0A5P0ZMC8-F1
#
_entry.id   AF-A0A5P0ZMC8-F1
#
_cell.length_a   1.000
_cell.length_b   1.000
_cell.length_c   1.000
_cell.angle_alpha   90.00
_cell.angle_beta   90.00
_cell.angle_gamma   90.00
#
_symmetry.space_group_name_H-M   'P 1'
#
loop_
_entity.id
_entity.type
_entity.pdbx_description
1 polymer ?
#
loop_
_entity_poly.entity_id
_entity_poly.type
_entity_poly.pdbx_seq_one_letter_code
_entity_poly.pdbx_strand_id
1 'polypeptide(L)'
;MFCSNCGTKIPKGSKFCPKCGHKVGVAPTAQKSAPQKQTVANNKAVKTTRPKKKKGKLIALLCLAVVVIGAAFFAYRMVYYPKVVKAEVIKNGFVSQYRVDANVFSKKVIITPTKAEVSSLVFVTTQNDYSTHQIGAEERLAKLEKELPGNWTVQIVQNSYSNSPHLLWEYSKGEETVRYQNSNEFKSAKRAYLDAKAKKEESDGELNSAIQGAVVGGLIGSALDRW
;
A
#
# COMPACT_ATOMS: atom_id res chain seq x y z
N MET A 1 -36.81 29.65 -24.04
CA MET A 1 -36.36 29.05 -25.31
C MET A 1 -35.39 27.91 -24.99
N PHE A 2 -35.16 26.96 -25.90
CA PHE A 2 -34.15 25.90 -25.72
C PHE A 2 -32.97 26.14 -26.66
N CYS A 3 -31.76 25.73 -26.26
CA CYS A 3 -30.56 25.88 -27.09
C CYS A 3 -30.62 24.95 -28.30
N SER A 4 -30.44 25.50 -29.51
CA SER A 4 -30.34 24.74 -30.76
C SER A 4 -29.16 23.77 -30.79
N ASN A 5 -28.11 24.01 -30.01
CA ASN A 5 -26.90 23.19 -30.01
C ASN A 5 -26.90 22.06 -28.96
N CYS A 6 -27.58 22.24 -27.82
CA CYS A 6 -27.50 21.27 -26.72
C CYS A 6 -28.83 20.97 -26.02
N GLY A 7 -29.95 21.51 -26.52
CA GLY A 7 -31.29 21.24 -26.00
C GLY A 7 -31.58 21.82 -24.60
N THR A 8 -30.67 22.58 -24.00
CA THR A 8 -30.86 23.10 -22.63
C THR A 8 -31.78 24.31 -22.62
N LYS A 9 -32.65 24.41 -21.59
CA LYS A 9 -33.55 25.55 -21.40
C LYS A 9 -32.75 26.81 -21.10
N ILE A 10 -32.98 27.87 -21.87
CA ILE A 10 -32.31 29.16 -21.77
C ILE A 10 -33.24 30.16 -21.07
N PRO A 11 -32.77 30.82 -19.98
CA PRO A 11 -33.49 31.91 -19.32
C PRO A 11 -33.78 33.09 -20.25
N LYS A 12 -34.86 33.85 -19.99
CA LYS A 12 -35.18 35.05 -20.77
C LYS A 12 -34.05 36.10 -20.59
N GLY A 13 -33.63 36.74 -21.69
CA GLY A 13 -32.59 37.78 -21.67
C GLY A 13 -31.14 37.31 -21.80
N SER A 14 -30.87 35.99 -21.89
CA SER A 14 -29.51 35.47 -22.05
C SER A 14 -29.02 35.58 -23.50
N LYS A 15 -27.85 36.22 -23.70
CA LYS A 15 -27.16 36.34 -25.02
C LYS A 15 -26.41 35.06 -25.43
N PHE A 16 -26.17 34.16 -24.48
CA PHE A 16 -25.45 32.90 -24.66
C PHE A 16 -26.11 31.79 -23.83
N CYS A 17 -25.98 30.55 -24.27
CA CYS A 17 -26.42 29.37 -23.53
C CYS A 17 -25.52 29.17 -22.31
N PRO A 18 -26.06 29.09 -21.08
CA PRO A 18 -25.26 28.95 -19.87
C PRO A 18 -24.56 27.58 -19.77
N LYS A 19 -25.01 26.57 -20.51
CA LYS A 19 -24.45 25.22 -20.44
C LYS A 19 -23.32 24.97 -21.44
N CYS A 20 -23.46 25.45 -22.67
CA CYS A 20 -22.49 25.16 -23.75
C CYS A 20 -21.85 26.41 -24.37
N GLY A 21 -22.23 27.61 -23.92
CA GLY A 21 -21.68 28.88 -24.43
C GLY A 21 -22.17 29.30 -25.82
N HIS A 22 -23.07 28.54 -26.45
CA HIS A 22 -23.60 28.87 -27.78
C HIS A 22 -24.38 30.19 -27.78
N LYS A 23 -24.11 31.10 -28.72
CA LYS A 23 -24.84 32.38 -28.83
C LYS A 23 -26.31 32.13 -29.12
N VAL A 24 -27.18 32.87 -28.45
CA VAL A 24 -28.62 32.84 -28.65
C VAL A 24 -29.10 34.27 -28.86
N GLY A 25 -29.75 34.51 -30.00
CA GLY A 25 -30.25 35.84 -30.37
C GLY A 25 -29.72 36.42 -31.68
N VAL A 26 -29.53 35.60 -32.73
CA VAL A 26 -29.43 36.12 -34.11
C VAL A 26 -30.19 35.15 -35.02
N ALA A 27 -31.26 35.63 -35.66
CA ALA A 27 -31.93 34.94 -36.75
C ALA A 27 -30.97 34.89 -37.96
N PRO A 28 -30.84 33.75 -38.66
CA PRO A 28 -29.99 33.64 -39.83
C PRO A 28 -30.78 34.10 -41.06
N THR A 29 -30.40 35.22 -41.66
CA THR A 29 -30.71 35.49 -43.07
C THR A 29 -29.44 35.31 -43.88
N ALA A 30 -29.51 34.33 -44.78
CA ALA A 30 -28.54 34.07 -45.82
C ALA A 30 -28.32 35.31 -46.69
N GLN A 31 -27.09 35.57 -47.12
CA GLN A 31 -26.84 36.31 -48.35
C GLN A 31 -25.43 36.04 -48.89
N LYS A 32 -25.41 35.37 -50.05
CA LYS A 32 -24.27 35.18 -50.94
C LYS A 32 -24.60 35.96 -52.21
N SER A 33 -24.00 37.14 -52.40
CA SER A 33 -23.73 37.78 -53.71
C SER A 33 -23.22 39.23 -53.52
N ALA A 34 -22.06 39.53 -54.09
CA ALA A 34 -21.53 40.88 -54.37
C ALA A 34 -22.26 41.50 -55.59
N PRO A 35 -21.95 42.72 -56.14
CA PRO A 35 -20.97 43.76 -55.75
C PRO A 35 -21.49 45.24 -55.81
N GLN A 36 -20.75 46.21 -55.22
CA GLN A 36 -20.51 47.62 -55.68
C GLN A 36 -19.98 48.46 -54.48
N LYS A 37 -18.68 48.81 -54.42
CA LYS A 37 -17.94 49.98 -54.96
C LYS A 37 -18.23 51.35 -54.27
N GLN A 38 -17.16 51.83 -53.62
CA GLN A 38 -16.74 53.23 -53.36
C GLN A 38 -17.56 53.99 -52.29
N THR A 39 -16.98 54.81 -51.40
CA THR A 39 -15.91 55.81 -51.61
C THR A 39 -15.28 56.27 -50.28
N VAL A 40 -13.98 56.56 -50.33
CA VAL A 40 -13.14 57.49 -49.52
C VAL A 40 -13.45 57.75 -48.04
N ALA A 41 -12.46 57.51 -47.17
CA ALA A 41 -11.46 58.53 -46.86
C ALA A 41 -10.43 58.00 -45.85
N ASN A 42 -9.18 58.16 -46.25
CA ASN A 42 -7.94 58.04 -45.52
C ASN A 42 -8.03 58.41 -44.03
N ASN A 43 -7.73 57.44 -43.15
CA ASN A 43 -7.08 57.73 -41.88
C ASN A 43 -6.00 56.68 -41.60
N LYS A 44 -4.78 57.21 -41.58
CA LYS A 44 -3.49 56.63 -41.17
C LYS A 44 -3.56 55.25 -40.51
N ALA A 45 -2.85 54.32 -41.15
CA ALA A 45 -2.43 53.05 -40.59
C ALA A 45 -1.69 53.26 -39.26
N VAL A 46 -2.40 53.06 -38.14
CA VAL A 46 -1.77 52.68 -36.88
C VAL A 46 -1.48 51.18 -37.00
N LYS A 47 -0.24 50.83 -37.33
CA LYS A 47 0.30 49.49 -37.08
C LYS A 47 0.39 49.31 -35.56
N THR A 48 -0.71 48.91 -34.93
CA THR A 48 -0.62 48.20 -33.65
C THR A 48 -0.25 46.77 -33.98
N THR A 49 1.06 46.50 -34.03
CA THR A 49 1.61 45.17 -33.88
C THR A 49 1.05 44.57 -32.60
N ARG A 50 0.04 43.70 -32.72
CA ARG A 50 -0.42 42.85 -31.61
C ARG A 50 0.77 42.00 -31.17
N PRO A 51 1.25 42.11 -29.92
CA PRO A 51 2.32 41.24 -29.45
C PRO A 51 1.80 39.79 -29.43
N LYS A 52 2.46 38.91 -30.19
CA LYS A 52 2.16 37.48 -30.22
C LYS A 52 2.30 36.89 -28.80
N LYS A 53 1.26 36.13 -28.41
CA LYS A 53 1.14 35.29 -27.21
C LYS A 53 2.46 34.61 -26.82
N LYS A 54 2.98 34.92 -25.62
CA LYS A 54 4.09 34.19 -24.94
C LYS A 54 3.63 33.02 -24.05
N LYS A 55 2.32 32.69 -24.01
CA LYS A 55 1.76 31.67 -23.09
C LYS A 55 2.10 30.21 -23.47
N GLY A 56 2.43 29.91 -24.73
CA GLY A 56 2.73 28.53 -25.17
C GLY A 56 4.08 28.00 -24.68
N LYS A 57 5.12 28.85 -24.62
CA LYS A 57 6.44 28.46 -24.11
C LYS A 57 6.42 28.17 -22.61
N LEU A 58 5.61 28.90 -21.84
CA LEU A 58 5.43 28.66 -20.41
C LEU A 58 4.71 27.33 -20.13
N ILE A 59 3.67 27.01 -20.91
CA ILE A 59 2.95 25.73 -20.79
C ILE A 59 3.88 24.55 -21.14
N ALA A 60 4.64 24.66 -22.23
CA ALA A 60 5.59 23.61 -22.62
C ALA A 60 6.67 23.36 -21.54
N LEU A 61 7.18 24.43 -20.91
CA LEU A 61 8.18 24.33 -19.85
C LEU A 61 7.59 23.71 -18.56
N LEU A 62 6.36 24.07 -18.19
CA LEU A 62 5.65 23.44 -17.08
C LEU A 62 5.35 21.95 -17.34
N CYS A 63 4.91 21.59 -18.55
CA CYS A 63 4.70 20.19 -18.92
C CYS A 63 6.01 19.39 -18.83
N LEU A 64 7.12 19.94 -19.32
CA LEU A 64 8.44 19.30 -19.23
C LEU A 64 8.85 19.11 -17.76
N ALA A 65 8.67 20.12 -16.90
CA ALA A 65 8.97 20.02 -15.48
C ALA A 65 8.14 18.92 -14.78
N VAL A 66 6.83 18.82 -15.09
CA VAL A 66 5.96 17.76 -14.57
C VAL A 66 6.44 16.37 -15.03
N VAL A 67 6.84 16.23 -16.29
CA VAL A 67 7.38 14.95 -16.81
C VAL A 67 8.67 14.57 -16.09
N VAL A 68 9.59 15.51 -15.86
CA VAL A 68 10.84 15.25 -15.13
C VAL A 68 10.57 14.87 -13.67
N ILE A 69 9.69 15.60 -12.98
CA ILE A 69 9.30 15.28 -11.60
C ILE A 69 8.62 13.91 -11.55
N GLY A 70 7.73 13.62 -12.50
CA GLY A 70 7.06 12.33 -12.62
C GLY A 70 8.05 11.18 -12.85
N ALA A 71 9.04 11.37 -13.73
CA ALA A 71 10.08 10.38 -13.99
C ALA A 71 10.98 10.15 -12.76
N ALA A 72 11.38 11.22 -12.06
CA ALA A 72 12.15 11.12 -10.83
C ALA A 72 11.36 10.42 -9.72
N PHE A 73 10.08 10.77 -9.54
CA PHE A 73 9.18 10.11 -8.61
C PHE A 73 9.01 8.63 -8.96
N PHE A 74 8.82 8.30 -10.24
CA PHE A 74 8.69 6.92 -10.70
C PHE A 74 9.98 6.12 -10.46
N ALA A 75 11.15 6.68 -10.78
CA ALA A 75 12.44 6.04 -10.51
C ALA A 75 12.68 5.83 -9.01
N TYR A 76 12.40 6.85 -8.19
CA TYR A 76 12.41 6.72 -6.73
C TYR A 76 11.45 5.62 -6.27
N ARG A 77 10.27 5.54 -6.89
CA ARG A 77 9.22 4.62 -6.46
C ARG A 77 9.46 3.17 -6.84
N MET A 78 9.89 2.94 -8.07
CA MET A 78 9.97 1.62 -8.71
C MET A 78 11.39 1.05 -8.70
N VAL A 79 12.42 1.88 -8.53
CA VAL A 79 13.82 1.41 -8.54
C VAL A 79 14.45 1.53 -7.15
N TYR A 80 14.35 2.70 -6.51
CA TYR A 80 15.00 2.92 -5.21
C TYR A 80 14.36 2.09 -4.09
N TYR A 81 13.05 2.23 -3.86
CA TYR A 81 12.41 1.51 -2.75
C TYR A 81 12.56 -0.01 -2.81
N PRO A 82 12.29 -0.73 -3.92
CA PRO A 82 12.46 -2.18 -3.94
C PRO A 82 13.88 -2.63 -3.62
N LYS A 83 14.89 -1.89 -4.10
CA LYS A 83 16.30 -2.19 -3.82
C LYS A 83 16.63 -2.01 -2.34
N VAL A 84 16.21 -0.90 -1.73
CA VAL A 84 16.43 -0.63 -0.31
C VAL A 84 15.70 -1.65 0.57
N VAL A 85 14.43 -1.92 0.29
CA VAL A 85 13.64 -2.90 1.05
C VAL A 85 14.29 -4.27 0.99
N LYS A 86 14.68 -4.72 -0.21
CA LYS A 86 15.36 -6.01 -0.37
C LYS A 86 16.69 -6.06 0.39
N ALA A 87 17.50 -5.00 0.31
CA ALA A 87 18.77 -4.92 1.03
C ALA A 87 18.56 -4.97 2.55
N GLU A 88 17.57 -4.25 3.07
CA GLU A 88 17.33 -4.15 4.51
C GLU A 88 16.72 -5.43 5.09
N VAL A 89 15.85 -6.11 4.33
CA VAL A 89 15.34 -7.44 4.66
C VAL A 89 16.50 -8.44 4.78
N ILE A 90 17.45 -8.42 3.84
CA ILE A 90 18.63 -9.30 3.85
C ILE A 90 19.53 -8.96 5.05
N LYS A 91 19.81 -7.68 5.28
CA LYS A 91 20.65 -7.19 6.38
C LYS A 91 20.09 -7.55 7.75
N ASN A 92 18.77 -7.56 7.92
CA ASN A 92 18.10 -8.01 9.14
C ASN A 92 17.90 -9.53 9.22
N GLY A 93 18.53 -10.29 8.31
CA GLY A 93 18.64 -11.75 8.37
C GLY A 93 17.39 -12.51 7.90
N PHE A 94 16.40 -11.85 7.29
CA PHE A 94 15.20 -12.52 6.80
C PHE A 94 15.48 -13.20 5.45
N VAL A 95 16.39 -14.17 5.46
CA VAL A 95 16.94 -14.88 4.30
C VAL A 95 16.84 -16.38 4.49
N SER A 96 16.77 -17.14 3.38
CA SER A 96 16.74 -18.63 3.29
C SER A 96 15.56 -19.35 3.97
N GLN A 97 15.29 -19.03 5.24
CA GLN A 97 14.25 -19.63 6.08
C GLN A 97 12.94 -18.85 6.04
N TYR A 98 12.90 -17.74 5.30
CA TYR A 98 11.78 -16.84 5.16
C TYR A 98 11.49 -16.58 3.69
N ARG A 99 10.19 -16.56 3.34
CA ARG A 99 9.70 -15.94 2.11
C ARG A 99 9.30 -14.52 2.46
N VAL A 100 9.70 -13.55 1.63
CA VAL A 100 9.44 -12.14 1.90
C VAL A 100 8.76 -11.49 0.71
N ASP A 101 7.55 -10.99 0.97
CA ASP A 101 6.71 -10.29 0.01
C ASP A 101 6.60 -8.82 0.41
N ALA A 102 7.25 -7.94 -0.35
CA ALA A 102 7.24 -6.50 -0.10
C ALA A 102 6.35 -5.78 -1.11
N ASN A 103 5.23 -5.23 -0.63
CA ASN A 103 4.42 -4.32 -1.40
C ASN A 103 4.86 -2.88 -1.12
N VAL A 104 5.60 -2.31 -2.07
CA VAL A 104 6.05 -0.94 -1.92
C VAL A 104 4.89 0.04 -1.92
N PHE A 105 3.84 -0.18 -2.74
CA PHE A 105 2.66 0.70 -2.85
C PHE A 105 1.96 0.91 -1.50
N SER A 106 1.67 -0.17 -0.79
CA SER A 106 1.08 -0.13 0.54
C SER A 106 2.10 0.01 1.67
N LYS A 107 3.41 0.10 1.36
CA LYS A 107 4.52 0.10 2.33
C LYS A 107 4.40 -1.04 3.34
N LYS A 108 4.10 -2.24 2.83
CA LYS A 108 3.90 -3.43 3.66
C LYS A 108 4.92 -4.51 3.29
N VAL A 109 5.58 -5.09 4.29
CA VAL A 109 6.44 -6.27 4.13
C VAL A 109 5.81 -7.43 4.89
N ILE A 110 5.58 -8.53 4.21
CA ILE A 110 5.07 -9.77 4.78
C ILE A 110 6.21 -10.78 4.76
N ILE A 111 6.57 -11.27 5.93
CA ILE A 111 7.62 -12.27 6.15
C ILE A 111 6.92 -13.57 6.52
N THR A 112 7.06 -14.59 5.68
CA THR A 112 6.46 -15.90 5.90
C THR A 112 7.55 -16.92 6.22
N PRO A 113 7.63 -17.42 7.47
CA PRO A 113 8.59 -18.44 7.83
C PRO A 113 8.29 -19.76 7.10
N THR A 114 9.35 -20.46 6.71
CA THR A 114 9.27 -21.83 6.18
C THR A 114 8.77 -22.81 7.24
N LYS A 115 8.33 -24.00 6.84
CA LYS A 115 7.89 -25.06 7.76
C LYS A 115 8.89 -25.35 8.88
N ALA A 116 10.19 -25.43 8.55
CA ALA A 116 11.26 -25.67 9.51
C ALA A 116 11.43 -24.51 10.49
N GLU A 117 11.32 -23.28 10.01
CA GLU A 117 11.45 -22.08 10.85
C GLU A 117 10.22 -21.85 11.73
N VAL A 118 9.03 -22.25 11.29
CA VAL A 118 7.86 -22.27 12.17
C VAL A 118 8.12 -23.19 13.37
N SER A 119 8.69 -24.38 13.14
CA SER A 119 9.04 -25.30 14.24
C SER A 119 10.08 -24.71 15.18
N SER A 120 11.10 -23.99 14.67
CA SER A 120 12.11 -23.33 15.51
C SER A 120 11.50 -22.20 16.34
N LEU A 121 10.66 -21.35 15.75
CA LEU A 121 9.95 -20.27 16.46
C LEU A 121 9.03 -20.82 17.56
N VAL A 122 8.31 -21.91 17.28
CA VAL A 122 7.46 -22.55 18.29
C VAL A 122 8.31 -23.19 19.39
N PHE A 123 9.42 -23.84 19.05
CA PHE A 123 10.33 -24.40 20.05
C PHE A 123 10.89 -23.32 20.99
N VAL A 124 11.31 -22.16 20.47
CA VAL A 124 11.86 -21.08 21.30
C VAL A 124 10.77 -20.40 22.15
N THR A 125 9.55 -20.24 21.64
CA THR A 125 8.42 -19.66 22.40
C THR A 125 7.86 -20.58 23.47
N THR A 126 8.05 -21.90 23.34
CA THR A 126 7.55 -22.90 24.29
C THR A 126 8.62 -23.36 25.28
N GLN A 127 9.91 -23.19 24.96
CA GLN A 127 10.99 -23.36 25.93
C GLN A 127 10.83 -22.42 27.13
N ASN A 128 11.35 -22.84 28.29
CA ASN A 128 11.25 -22.11 29.56
C ASN A 128 9.81 -21.81 29.98
N ASP A 129 8.95 -22.84 30.00
CA ASP A 129 7.57 -22.75 30.49
C ASP A 129 6.72 -21.67 29.77
N TYR A 130 6.84 -21.62 28.43
CA TYR A 130 6.09 -20.70 27.57
C TYR A 130 6.37 -19.24 27.94
N SER A 131 7.64 -18.88 27.98
CA SER A 131 8.04 -17.51 28.26
C SER A 131 7.46 -16.53 27.21
N THR A 132 7.01 -15.37 27.67
CA THR A 132 6.55 -14.28 26.79
C THR A 132 7.67 -13.28 26.48
N HIS A 133 8.91 -13.57 26.86
CA HIS A 133 10.06 -12.75 26.49
C HIS A 133 10.26 -12.73 24.97
N GLN A 134 10.87 -11.64 24.48
CA GLN A 134 11.20 -11.51 23.07
C GLN A 134 12.16 -12.62 22.66
N ILE A 135 11.85 -13.27 21.53
CA ILE A 135 12.58 -14.42 21.00
C ILE A 135 13.58 -14.00 19.90
N GLY A 136 13.89 -12.70 19.82
CA GLY A 136 14.81 -12.08 18.85
C GLY A 136 14.19 -11.78 17.49
N ALA A 137 13.14 -12.50 17.09
CA ALA A 137 12.39 -12.21 15.86
C ALA A 137 11.71 -10.83 15.94
N GLU A 138 11.19 -10.45 17.10
CA GLU A 138 10.54 -9.15 17.34
C GLU A 138 11.54 -8.00 17.23
N GLU A 139 12.74 -8.16 17.79
CA GLU A 139 13.81 -7.15 17.72
C GLU A 139 14.26 -6.91 16.27
N ARG A 140 14.44 -7.99 15.50
CA ARG A 140 14.81 -7.92 14.08
C ARG A 140 13.69 -7.27 13.25
N LEU A 141 12.44 -7.55 13.59
CA LEU A 141 11.28 -6.97 12.92
C LEU A 141 11.16 -5.47 13.23
N ALA A 142 11.32 -5.07 14.49
CA ALA A 142 11.38 -3.68 14.91
C ALA A 142 12.52 -2.91 14.23
N LYS A 143 13.71 -3.52 14.16
CA LYS A 143 14.87 -2.93 13.50
C LYS A 143 14.65 -2.75 12.00
N LEU A 144 14.08 -3.75 11.34
CA LEU A 144 13.71 -3.66 9.93
C LEU A 144 12.75 -2.51 9.66
N GLU A 145 11.68 -2.35 10.46
CA GLU A 145 10.72 -1.24 10.28
C GLU A 145 11.40 0.13 10.35
N LYS A 146 12.28 0.31 11.34
CA LYS A 146 13.01 1.56 11.58
C LYS A 146 14.01 1.90 10.48
N GLU A 147 14.64 0.89 9.88
CA GLU A 147 15.65 1.08 8.84
C GLU A 147 15.02 1.27 7.43
N LEU A 148 13.73 0.96 7.27
CA LEU A 148 13.02 1.20 6.02
C LEU A 148 12.67 2.69 5.82
N PRO A 149 12.72 3.21 4.58
CA PRO A 149 12.44 4.62 4.31
C PRO A 149 10.96 4.99 4.50
N GLY A 150 10.68 5.70 5.61
CA GLY A 150 9.34 6.18 6.00
C GLY A 150 8.56 5.14 6.82
N ASN A 151 7.26 5.36 6.98
CA ASN A 151 6.45 4.46 7.82
C ASN A 151 6.08 3.19 7.03
N TRP A 152 6.65 2.07 7.42
CA TRP A 152 6.33 0.75 6.87
C TRP A 152 5.59 -0.09 7.90
N THR A 153 4.79 -1.03 7.42
CA THR A 153 4.23 -2.10 8.24
C THR A 153 4.96 -3.38 7.90
N VAL A 154 5.56 -4.01 8.89
CA VAL A 154 6.29 -5.26 8.73
C VAL A 154 5.61 -6.33 9.56
N GLN A 155 5.37 -7.49 8.96
CA GLN A 155 4.56 -8.56 9.56
C GLN A 155 5.28 -9.89 9.42
N ILE A 156 5.21 -10.72 10.45
CA ILE A 156 5.50 -12.16 10.33
C ILE A 156 4.18 -12.90 10.29
N VAL A 157 3.93 -13.65 9.22
CA VAL A 157 2.67 -14.36 8.98
C VAL A 157 2.95 -15.84 8.72
N GLN A 158 2.37 -16.71 9.53
CA GLN A 158 2.44 -18.15 9.35
C GLN A 158 1.33 -18.63 8.41
N ASN A 159 1.70 -19.25 7.28
CA ASN A 159 0.77 -19.83 6.31
C ASN A 159 1.08 -21.32 6.01
N SER A 160 2.01 -21.92 6.73
CA SER A 160 2.61 -23.22 6.36
C SER A 160 1.79 -24.45 6.77
N TYR A 161 0.81 -24.29 7.66
CA TYR A 161 0.09 -25.40 8.31
C TYR A 161 -1.43 -25.18 8.43
N SER A 162 -1.97 -24.08 7.93
CA SER A 162 -3.39 -23.75 8.04
C SER A 162 -3.88 -23.11 6.74
N ASN A 163 -5.12 -23.39 6.35
CA ASN A 163 -5.82 -22.69 5.26
C ASN A 163 -6.10 -21.22 5.61
N SER A 164 -5.90 -20.82 6.87
CA SER A 164 -5.97 -19.44 7.33
C SER A 164 -4.58 -18.96 7.78
N PRO A 165 -3.99 -17.93 7.14
CA PRO A 165 -2.73 -17.35 7.59
C PRO A 165 -2.89 -16.71 8.98
N HIS A 166 -1.99 -17.02 9.90
CA HIS A 166 -1.94 -16.45 11.25
C HIS A 166 -0.91 -15.32 11.32
N LEU A 167 -1.35 -14.12 11.72
CA LEU A 167 -0.44 -13.01 12.00
C LEU A 167 0.25 -13.25 13.33
N LEU A 168 1.57 -13.46 13.29
CA LEU A 168 2.35 -13.75 14.49
C LEU A 168 2.83 -12.47 15.16
N TRP A 169 3.47 -11.59 14.39
CA TRP A 169 3.97 -10.30 14.88
C TRP A 169 3.72 -9.21 13.84
N GLU A 170 3.42 -8.00 14.31
CA GLU A 170 3.31 -6.80 13.47
C GLU A 170 4.01 -5.63 14.16
N TYR A 171 4.83 -4.92 13.38
CA TYR A 171 5.36 -3.61 13.74
C TYR A 171 4.93 -2.57 12.72
N SER A 172 4.51 -1.42 13.22
CA SER A 172 4.01 -0.32 12.40
C SER A 172 4.17 0.99 13.15
N LYS A 173 4.72 2.01 12.51
CA LYS A 173 4.90 3.36 13.10
C LYS A 173 5.80 3.34 14.34
N GLY A 174 6.83 2.50 14.34
CA GLY A 174 7.78 2.38 15.45
C GLY A 174 7.28 1.62 16.69
N GLU A 175 6.09 1.02 16.64
CA GLU A 175 5.52 0.27 17.77
C GLU A 175 5.14 -1.16 17.35
N GLU A 176 5.20 -2.08 18.32
CA GLU A 176 4.65 -3.43 18.18
C GLU A 176 3.13 -3.37 18.33
N THR A 177 2.40 -3.63 17.25
CA THR A 177 0.93 -3.57 17.23
C THR A 177 0.30 -4.92 17.45
N VAL A 178 1.00 -6.01 17.10
CA VAL A 178 0.53 -7.39 17.27
C VAL A 178 1.65 -8.28 17.77
N ARG A 179 1.35 -9.07 18.81
CA ARG A 179 2.22 -10.13 19.36
C ARG A 179 1.40 -11.38 19.64
N TYR A 180 1.71 -12.47 18.97
CA TYR A 180 0.99 -13.74 19.12
C TYR A 180 1.03 -14.29 20.55
N GLN A 181 2.15 -14.12 21.28
CA GLN A 181 2.23 -14.55 22.69
C GLN A 181 1.16 -13.87 23.59
N ASN A 182 0.60 -12.73 23.17
CA ASN A 182 -0.44 -12.03 23.92
C ASN A 182 -1.87 -12.52 23.58
N SER A 183 -2.01 -13.37 22.55
CA SER A 183 -3.30 -13.83 22.06
C SER A 183 -3.97 -14.81 23.04
N ASN A 184 -5.30 -14.94 22.92
CA ASN A 184 -6.06 -15.87 23.77
C ASN A 184 -5.71 -17.33 23.43
N GLU A 185 -5.41 -17.61 22.17
CA GLU A 185 -4.99 -18.91 21.66
C GLU A 185 -3.67 -19.33 22.31
N PHE A 186 -2.66 -18.45 22.31
CA PHE A 186 -1.37 -18.74 22.95
C PHE A 186 -1.52 -18.94 24.46
N LYS A 187 -2.30 -18.09 25.14
CA LYS A 187 -2.59 -18.22 26.58
C LYS A 187 -3.31 -19.52 26.91
N SER A 188 -4.25 -19.95 26.06
CA SER A 188 -4.97 -21.21 26.22
C SER A 188 -4.03 -22.41 26.08
N ALA A 189 -3.20 -22.42 25.02
CA ALA A 189 -2.20 -23.46 24.80
C ALA A 189 -1.18 -23.54 25.96
N LYS A 190 -0.71 -22.40 26.47
CA LYS A 190 0.15 -22.32 27.65
C LYS A 190 -0.49 -22.95 28.88
N ARG A 191 -1.76 -22.64 29.17
CA ARG A 191 -2.47 -23.24 30.31
C ARG A 191 -2.60 -24.75 30.17
N ALA A 192 -3.03 -25.23 28.99
CA ALA A 192 -3.14 -26.66 28.72
C ALA A 192 -1.80 -27.39 28.89
N TYR A 193 -0.68 -26.78 28.48
CA TYR A 193 0.66 -27.32 28.73
C TYR A 193 0.97 -27.44 30.22
N LEU A 194 0.79 -26.35 30.98
CA LEU A 194 1.11 -26.31 32.40
C LEU A 194 0.24 -27.28 33.20
N ASP A 195 -1.05 -27.39 32.87
CA ASP A 195 -1.96 -28.35 33.49
C ASP A 195 -1.54 -29.81 33.20
N ALA A 196 -1.10 -30.09 31.98
CA ALA A 196 -0.60 -31.41 31.60
C ALA A 196 0.76 -31.74 32.25
N LYS A 197 1.62 -30.73 32.42
CA LYS A 197 2.91 -30.85 33.14
C LYS A 197 2.67 -31.14 34.62
N ALA A 198 1.82 -30.37 35.28
CA ALA A 198 1.49 -30.55 36.70
C ALA A 198 0.91 -31.94 37.00
N LYS A 199 -0.02 -32.43 36.17
CA LYS A 199 -0.60 -33.78 36.31
C LYS A 199 0.41 -34.92 36.11
N LYS A 200 1.57 -34.66 35.51
CA LYS A 200 2.60 -35.67 35.21
C LYS A 200 3.79 -35.61 36.17
N GLU A 201 4.12 -34.44 36.69
CA GLU A 201 5.04 -34.29 37.82
C GLU A 201 4.49 -34.98 39.08
N GLU A 202 3.16 -35.08 39.19
CA GLU A 202 2.47 -35.87 40.21
C GLU A 202 2.51 -37.40 39.96
N SER A 203 3.00 -37.86 38.80
CA SER A 203 2.94 -39.26 38.36
C SER A 203 4.29 -39.93 38.02
N ASP A 204 5.43 -39.46 38.54
CA ASP A 204 6.79 -40.04 38.39
C ASP A 204 7.18 -40.49 36.96
N GLY A 205 7.08 -39.61 35.96
CA GLY A 205 7.36 -39.98 34.57
C GLY A 205 8.07 -38.93 33.71
N GLU A 206 9.16 -39.34 33.07
CA GLU A 206 9.96 -38.63 32.08
C GLU A 206 9.08 -37.84 31.08
N LEU A 207 9.40 -36.56 30.85
CA LEU A 207 8.69 -35.70 29.89
C LEU A 207 8.93 -36.23 28.48
N ASN A 208 8.14 -37.21 28.03
CA ASN A 208 8.25 -37.75 26.69
C ASN A 208 8.05 -36.61 25.68
N SER A 209 8.99 -36.48 24.74
CA SER A 209 8.99 -35.55 23.60
C SER A 209 7.66 -35.49 22.83
N ALA A 210 6.83 -36.54 22.95
CA ALA A 210 5.46 -36.61 22.46
C ALA A 210 4.50 -35.57 23.07
N ILE A 211 4.66 -35.18 24.34
CA ILE A 211 3.80 -34.17 25.01
C ILE A 211 4.17 -32.78 24.52
N GLN A 212 5.46 -32.49 24.39
CA GLN A 212 5.93 -31.27 23.72
C GLN A 212 5.40 -31.23 22.29
N GLY A 213 5.46 -32.33 21.53
CA GLY A 213 4.90 -32.43 20.18
C GLY A 213 3.39 -32.19 20.09
N ALA A 214 2.60 -32.70 21.04
CA ALA A 214 1.14 -32.53 21.05
C ALA A 214 0.70 -31.11 21.39
N VAL A 215 1.38 -30.42 22.32
CA VAL A 215 1.02 -29.05 22.69
C VAL A 215 1.59 -28.01 21.71
N VAL A 216 2.76 -28.28 21.13
CA VAL A 216 3.29 -27.59 19.94
C VAL A 216 2.31 -27.74 18.76
N GLY A 217 1.71 -28.92 18.60
CA GLY A 217 0.63 -29.15 17.63
C GLY A 217 -0.59 -28.27 17.86
N GLY A 218 -0.96 -27.95 19.11
CA GLY A 218 -2.06 -27.03 19.42
C GLY A 218 -1.82 -25.58 19.00
N LEU A 219 -0.56 -25.10 19.07
CA LEU A 219 -0.17 -23.76 18.62
C LEU A 219 -0.05 -23.65 17.09
N ILE A 220 0.24 -24.76 16.40
CA ILE A 220 0.43 -24.82 14.94
C ILE A 220 -0.90 -25.10 14.20
N GLY A 221 -1.98 -25.32 14.94
CA GLY A 221 -3.23 -25.86 14.45
C GLY A 221 -3.31 -27.31 14.87
N SER A 222 -4.21 -27.60 15.81
CA SER A 222 -4.58 -28.94 16.24
C SER A 222 -4.48 -29.91 15.06
N ALA A 223 -3.63 -30.93 15.16
CA ALA A 223 -3.40 -31.90 14.08
C ALA A 223 -2.52 -31.32 12.94
N LEU A 224 -1.34 -31.88 12.67
CA LEU A 224 -1.24 -32.78 11.51
C LEU A 224 -2.64 -33.21 11.08
N ASP A 225 -3.24 -32.56 10.08
CA ASP A 225 -4.56 -32.91 9.57
C ASP A 225 -4.49 -34.35 9.02
N ARG A 226 -4.54 -35.32 9.95
CA ARG A 226 -4.49 -36.76 9.78
C ARG A 226 -3.40 -37.39 8.90
N TRP A 227 -2.24 -36.79 8.60
CA TRP A 227 -1.20 -37.50 7.82
C TRP A 227 0.22 -37.12 8.18
#